data_AF-A0A3D8QAA6-F1
#
_entry.id   AF-A0A3D8QAA6-F1
#
_cell.length_a   1.000
_cell.length_b   1.000
_cell.length_c   1.000
_cell.angle_alpha   90.00
_cell.angle_beta   90.00
_cell.angle_gamma   90.00
#
_symmetry.space_group_name_H-M   'P 1'
#
loop_
_entity.id
_entity.type
_entity.pdbx_description
1 polymer ?
#
loop_
_entity_poly.entity_id
_entity_poly.type
_entity_poly.pdbx_seq_one_letter_code
_entity_poly.pdbx_strand_id
1 'polypeptide(L)'
;MSRWGQAVGINEDPRFTIDTRADKESQHIRAILEEIDQLYRTVQNSSARYEIDATQKDLMRFEAKELQPKATWALYDGKNLDKLVEQIAGFVDDLEKLLPVEDTRRRLVEMEIEEVDDEQSLTALQTAAANTDQLLSEAVTKKLEGIAGTNYAKDIRGEENARVRVGNEWSEIASTRGVNVADQTSNRADSIAAKGTSAVQIGNSFGGRSVFDKS
;
A
#
# COMPACT_ATOMS: atom_id res chain seq x y z
N MET A 1 10.51 0.66 8.72
CA MET A 1 11.97 0.78 8.99
C MET A 1 12.70 1.74 8.05
N SER A 2 12.83 1.46 6.75
CA SER A 2 13.56 2.36 5.81
C SER A 2 12.98 3.78 5.77
N ARG A 3 11.65 3.89 5.74
CA ARG A 3 10.93 5.18 5.76
C ARG A 3 11.27 6.03 6.98
N TRP A 4 11.40 5.43 8.16
CA TRP A 4 11.83 6.13 9.38
C TRP A 4 13.28 6.61 9.27
N GLY A 5 14.20 5.73 8.84
CA GLY A 5 15.62 6.05 8.68
C GLY A 5 15.86 7.19 7.68
N GLN A 6 15.10 7.22 6.59
CA GLN A 6 15.13 8.33 5.63
C GLN A 6 14.55 9.62 6.23
N ALA A 7 13.45 9.53 6.98
CA ALA A 7 12.80 10.69 7.57
C ALA A 7 13.65 11.39 8.65
N VAL A 8 14.45 10.63 9.41
CA VAL A 8 15.40 11.18 10.41
C VAL A 8 16.77 11.53 9.81
N GLY A 9 16.99 11.25 8.52
CA GLY A 9 18.30 11.47 7.89
C GLY A 9 19.41 10.65 8.54
N ILE A 10 19.18 9.35 8.80
CA ILE A 10 20.05 8.50 9.64
C ILE A 10 21.52 8.46 9.19
N ASN A 11 21.78 8.66 7.89
CA ASN A 11 23.14 8.68 7.33
C ASN A 11 23.80 10.06 7.37
N GLU A 12 23.03 11.11 7.62
CA GLU A 12 23.46 12.51 7.58
C GLU A 12 23.53 13.13 8.98
N ASP A 13 22.72 12.63 9.92
CA ASP A 13 22.63 13.18 11.27
C ASP A 13 23.83 12.73 12.14
N PRO A 14 24.63 13.69 12.67
CA PRO A 14 25.76 13.41 13.54
C PRO A 14 25.43 12.55 14.77
N ARG A 15 24.18 12.63 15.27
CA ARG A 15 23.69 11.85 16.42
C ARG A 15 23.77 10.34 16.20
N PHE A 16 23.74 9.90 14.94
CA PHE A 16 23.79 8.48 14.59
C PHE A 16 25.13 8.03 14.00
N THR A 17 26.09 8.94 13.76
CA THR A 17 27.31 8.63 13.00
C THR A 17 28.57 8.43 13.85
N ILE A 18 28.84 9.18 14.92
CA ILE A 18 30.02 8.94 15.80
C ILE A 18 29.80 9.40 17.25
N ASP A 19 30.14 8.49 18.17
CA ASP A 19 30.43 8.59 19.62
C ASP A 19 30.52 10.00 20.23
N THR A 20 29.39 10.70 20.27
CA THR A 20 29.24 11.97 20.99
C THR A 20 28.26 11.73 22.12
N ARG A 21 28.56 12.26 23.32
CA ARG A 21 27.80 12.09 24.59
C ARG A 21 26.30 11.96 24.31
N ALA A 22 25.84 10.72 24.16
CA ALA A 22 24.51 10.47 23.66
C ALA A 22 23.53 10.93 24.73
N ASP A 23 22.66 11.87 24.37
CA ASP A 23 21.47 12.17 25.15
C ASP A 23 20.62 10.90 25.32
N LYS A 24 19.68 10.92 26.26
CA LYS A 24 18.88 9.73 26.58
C LYS A 24 18.07 9.21 25.39
N GLU A 25 17.63 10.08 24.48
CA GLU A 25 16.85 9.68 23.29
C GLU A 25 17.75 8.93 22.32
N SER A 26 18.95 9.45 22.04
CA SER A 26 19.95 8.79 21.20
C SER A 26 20.38 7.43 21.75
N GLN A 27 20.50 7.29 23.09
CA GLN A 27 20.77 6.01 23.75
C GLN A 27 19.61 5.02 23.57
N HIS A 28 18.36 5.46 23.73
CA HIS A 28 17.18 4.61 23.53
C HIS A 28 17.04 4.17 22.08
N ILE A 29 17.23 5.07 21.11
CA ILE A 29 17.20 4.74 19.68
C ILE A 29 18.24 3.66 19.37
N ARG A 30 19.46 3.83 19.88
CA ARG A 30 20.53 2.85 19.68
C ARG A 30 20.18 1.49 20.30
N ALA A 31 19.60 1.47 21.50
CA ALA A 31 19.15 0.22 22.14
C ALA A 31 18.10 -0.49 21.27
N ILE A 32 17.10 0.24 20.74
CA ILE A 32 16.09 -0.35 19.85
C ILE A 32 16.74 -0.92 18.58
N LEU A 33 17.67 -0.20 17.95
CA LEU A 33 18.37 -0.70 16.77
C LEU A 33 19.22 -1.95 17.08
N GLU A 34 19.82 -2.03 18.26
CA GLU A 34 20.55 -3.22 18.73
C GLU A 34 19.60 -4.40 18.99
N GLU A 35 18.40 -4.16 19.54
CA GLU A 35 17.36 -5.18 19.72
C GLU A 35 16.86 -5.73 18.37
N ILE A 36 16.72 -4.88 17.36
CA ILE A 36 16.38 -5.31 15.99
C ILE A 36 17.47 -6.21 15.41
N ASP A 37 18.76 -5.86 15.57
CA ASP A 37 19.87 -6.71 15.12
C ASP A 37 19.86 -8.07 15.85
N GLN A 38 19.62 -8.08 17.16
CA GLN A 38 19.49 -9.30 17.95
C GLN A 38 18.30 -10.16 17.51
N LEU A 39 17.17 -9.55 17.16
CA LEU A 39 16.00 -10.25 16.63
C LEU A 39 16.36 -10.97 15.32
N TYR A 40 16.99 -10.28 14.37
CA TYR A 40 17.44 -10.90 13.13
C TYR A 40 18.39 -12.07 13.38
N ARG A 41 19.38 -11.91 14.27
CA ARG A 41 20.29 -13.01 14.64
C ARG A 41 19.56 -14.19 15.27
N THR A 42 18.57 -13.94 16.11
CA THR A 42 17.78 -14.99 16.75
C THR A 42 17.03 -15.82 15.71
N VAL A 43 16.43 -15.14 14.73
CA VAL A 43 15.72 -15.80 13.64
C VAL A 43 16.69 -16.56 12.73
N GLN A 44 17.84 -15.98 12.37
CA GLN A 44 18.89 -16.66 11.61
C GLN A 44 19.39 -17.93 12.31
N ASN A 45 19.64 -17.85 13.61
CA ASN A 45 20.05 -19.01 14.41
C ASN A 45 18.94 -20.07 14.46
N SER A 46 17.67 -19.66 14.46
CA SER A 46 16.54 -20.59 14.36
C SER A 46 16.53 -21.29 13.01
N SER A 47 16.72 -20.54 11.92
CA SER A 47 16.83 -21.07 10.57
C SER A 47 17.95 -22.12 10.47
N ALA A 48 19.15 -21.79 10.96
CA ALA A 48 20.28 -22.71 10.99
C ALA A 48 20.00 -23.99 11.80
N ARG A 49 19.24 -23.90 12.91
CA ARG A 49 18.81 -25.09 13.67
C ARG A 49 17.85 -25.96 12.88
N TYR A 50 16.91 -25.36 12.15
CA TYR A 50 16.00 -26.11 11.29
C TYR A 50 16.73 -26.81 10.15
N GLU A 51 17.74 -26.18 9.55
CA GLU A 51 18.54 -26.79 8.46
C GLU A 51 19.30 -28.06 8.90
N ILE A 52 19.65 -28.20 10.19
CA ILE A 52 20.34 -29.38 10.71
C ILE A 52 19.44 -30.64 10.61
N ASP A 53 18.14 -30.48 10.88
CA ASP A 53 17.19 -31.59 10.96
C ASP A 53 16.27 -31.70 9.73
N ALA A 54 16.32 -30.72 8.81
CA ALA A 54 15.47 -30.67 7.62
C ALA A 54 15.90 -31.71 6.56
N THR A 55 14.91 -32.39 5.96
CA THR A 55 15.18 -33.29 4.83
C THR A 55 15.27 -32.51 3.52
N GLN A 56 15.92 -33.07 2.50
CA GLN A 56 16.05 -32.43 1.17
C GLN A 56 14.70 -32.04 0.53
N LYS A 57 13.60 -32.69 0.94
CA LYS A 57 12.23 -32.38 0.50
C LYS A 57 11.67 -31.11 1.15
N ASP A 58 12.17 -30.74 2.33
CA ASP A 58 11.75 -29.57 3.11
C ASP A 58 12.50 -28.29 2.68
N LEU A 59 13.64 -28.43 2.00
CA LEU A 59 14.57 -27.36 1.64
C LEU A 59 14.35 -26.79 0.22
N MET A 60 13.10 -26.56 -0.23
CA MET A 60 12.89 -25.88 -1.53
C MET A 60 13.58 -24.51 -1.54
N ARG A 61 14.78 -24.47 -2.12
CA ARG A 61 15.73 -23.37 -2.05
C ARG A 61 15.50 -22.45 -3.24
N PHE A 62 15.00 -21.25 -2.99
CA PHE A 62 15.01 -20.19 -3.99
C PHE A 62 16.43 -19.60 -4.06
N GLU A 63 17.21 -20.00 -5.07
CA GLU A 63 18.52 -19.39 -5.33
C GLU A 63 18.32 -18.01 -5.98
N ALA A 64 18.44 -16.96 -5.17
CA ALA A 64 18.62 -15.60 -5.68
C ALA A 64 20.07 -15.43 -6.15
N LYS A 65 20.32 -15.66 -7.45
CA LYS A 65 21.54 -15.17 -8.09
C LYS A 65 21.44 -13.65 -8.21
N GLU A 66 22.49 -12.94 -7.83
CA GLU A 66 22.70 -11.49 -8.02
C GLU A 66 22.35 -10.52 -6.88
N LEU A 67 22.61 -10.90 -5.62
CA LEU A 67 22.87 -9.92 -4.56
C LEU A 67 24.14 -10.33 -3.80
N GLN A 68 24.97 -9.36 -3.40
CA GLN A 68 26.17 -9.62 -2.58
C GLN A 68 25.85 -10.60 -1.44
N PRO A 69 26.77 -11.50 -1.01
CA PRO A 69 26.45 -12.62 -0.13
C PRO A 69 26.07 -12.14 1.28
N LYS A 70 24.82 -11.70 1.42
CA LYS A 70 24.08 -11.75 2.67
C LYS A 70 23.77 -13.23 2.88
N ALA A 71 24.11 -13.78 4.04
CA ALA A 71 23.78 -15.17 4.36
C ALA A 71 22.30 -15.43 4.02
N THR A 72 22.04 -16.36 3.11
CA THR A 72 20.67 -16.75 2.75
C THR A 72 20.14 -17.64 3.86
N TRP A 73 19.10 -17.19 4.56
CA TRP A 73 18.41 -17.95 5.60
C TRP A 73 16.92 -17.94 5.28
N ALA A 74 16.18 -18.98 5.73
CA ALA A 74 14.76 -19.13 5.47
C ALA A 74 13.92 -19.13 6.76
N LEU A 75 12.69 -18.60 6.67
CA LEU A 75 11.66 -18.74 7.70
C LEU A 75 10.84 -19.99 7.39
N TYR A 76 10.99 -21.02 8.21
CA TYR A 76 10.36 -22.32 7.96
C TYR A 76 8.93 -22.44 8.49
N ASP A 77 8.47 -21.49 9.30
CA ASP A 77 7.08 -21.46 9.75
C ASP A 77 6.50 -20.03 9.75
N GLY A 78 5.19 -19.94 9.52
CA GLY A 78 4.47 -18.67 9.48
C GLY A 78 4.40 -17.97 10.84
N LYS A 79 4.45 -18.70 11.96
CA LYS A 79 4.40 -18.09 13.30
C LYS A 79 5.67 -17.28 13.61
N ASN A 80 6.83 -17.74 13.13
CA ASN A 80 8.11 -17.05 13.24
C ASN A 80 8.12 -15.81 12.34
N LEU A 81 7.48 -15.87 11.17
CA LEU A 81 7.29 -14.70 10.31
C LEU A 81 6.36 -13.68 10.98
N ASP A 82 5.19 -14.10 11.46
CA ASP A 82 4.22 -13.23 12.14
C ASP A 82 4.85 -12.54 13.36
N LYS A 83 5.55 -13.30 14.20
CA LYS A 83 6.26 -12.77 15.36
C LYS A 83 7.36 -11.78 14.97
N LEU A 84 8.12 -12.05 13.91
CA LEU A 84 9.15 -11.15 13.42
C LEU A 84 8.55 -9.83 12.94
N VAL A 85 7.46 -9.91 12.17
CA VAL A 85 6.73 -8.74 11.65
C VAL A 85 6.16 -7.91 12.79
N GLU A 86 5.49 -8.54 13.77
CA GLU A 86 4.90 -7.86 14.93
C GLU A 86 5.96 -7.14 15.76
N GLN A 87 7.09 -7.79 16.04
CA GLN A 87 8.18 -7.15 16.81
C GLN A 87 8.84 -6.01 16.05
N ILE A 88 9.09 -6.16 14.74
CA ILE A 88 9.65 -5.07 13.92
C ILE A 88 8.69 -3.89 13.86
N ALA A 89 7.38 -4.12 13.70
CA ALA A 89 6.38 -3.06 13.72
C ALA A 89 6.39 -2.32 15.06
N GLY A 90 6.40 -3.04 16.19
CA GLY A 90 6.48 -2.44 17.52
C GLY A 90 7.75 -1.61 17.74
N PHE A 91 8.91 -2.07 17.26
CA PHE A 91 10.14 -1.28 17.34
C PHE A 91 10.08 0.00 16.49
N VAL A 92 9.45 -0.05 15.32
CA VAL A 92 9.23 1.12 14.48
C VAL A 92 8.33 2.14 15.21
N ASP A 93 7.25 1.70 15.84
CA ASP A 93 6.37 2.56 16.65
C ASP A 93 7.12 3.22 17.82
N ASP A 94 8.02 2.49 18.47
CA ASP A 94 8.82 3.04 19.57
C ASP A 94 9.86 4.06 19.07
N LEU A 95 10.48 3.82 17.91
CA LEU A 95 11.36 4.79 17.26
C LEU A 95 10.61 6.08 16.86
N GLU A 96 9.36 5.97 16.44
CA GLU A 96 8.50 7.11 16.09
C GLU A 96 8.11 7.96 17.30
N LYS A 97 7.85 7.31 18.45
CA LYS A 97 7.58 8.03 19.70
C LYS A 97 8.79 8.85 20.17
N LEU A 98 10.01 8.39 19.87
CA LEU A 98 11.25 9.08 20.24
C LEU A 98 11.57 10.24 19.30
N LEU A 99 11.27 10.11 18.00
CA LEU A 99 11.49 11.16 17.01
C LEU A 99 10.24 11.33 16.14
N PRO A 100 9.41 12.37 16.38
CA PRO A 100 8.20 12.58 15.60
C PRO A 100 8.57 13.03 14.18
N VAL A 101 8.44 12.11 13.22
CA VAL A 101 8.76 12.33 11.81
C VAL A 101 7.57 12.11 10.88
N GLU A 102 6.36 12.22 11.42
CA GLU A 102 5.11 11.88 10.74
C GLU A 102 4.91 12.58 9.39
N ASP A 103 5.13 13.90 9.30
CA ASP A 103 4.90 14.65 8.06
C ASP A 103 5.83 14.20 6.93
N THR A 104 7.11 13.98 7.23
CA THR A 104 8.08 13.50 6.24
C THR A 104 7.74 12.08 5.81
N ARG A 105 7.34 11.21 6.74
CA ARG A 105 6.94 9.84 6.43
C ARG A 105 5.67 9.78 5.59
N ARG A 106 4.68 10.65 5.86
CA ARG A 106 3.45 10.74 5.06
C ARG A 106 3.77 11.08 3.60
N ARG A 107 4.72 12.00 3.36
CA ARG A 107 5.18 12.32 1.99
C ARG A 107 5.91 11.14 1.35
N LEU A 108 6.79 10.47 2.11
CA LEU A 108 7.52 9.31 1.60
C LEU A 108 6.58 8.16 1.21
N VAL A 109 5.54 7.88 2.01
CA VAL A 109 4.59 6.81 1.67
C VAL A 109 3.72 7.16 0.46
N GLU A 110 3.37 8.43 0.27
CA GLU A 110 2.67 8.88 -0.94
C GLU A 110 3.52 8.66 -2.20
N MET A 111 4.84 8.92 -2.13
CA MET A 111 5.79 8.64 -3.21
C MET A 111 5.99 7.13 -3.46
N GLU A 112 6.05 6.31 -2.40
CA GLU A 112 6.23 4.85 -2.50
C GLU A 112 5.12 4.17 -3.31
N ILE A 113 3.90 4.70 -3.24
CA ILE A 113 2.73 4.14 -3.93
C ILE A 113 2.34 4.90 -5.20
N GLU A 114 3.09 5.96 -5.58
CA GLU A 114 2.75 6.83 -6.71
C GLU A 114 2.60 6.05 -8.03
N GLU A 115 3.48 5.09 -8.27
CA GLU A 115 3.50 4.27 -9.50
C GLU A 115 2.53 3.07 -9.48
N VAL A 116 1.84 2.81 -8.36
CA VAL A 116 0.93 1.65 -8.21
C VAL A 116 -0.51 2.10 -8.44
N ASP A 117 -1.02 1.95 -9.66
CA ASP A 117 -2.34 2.49 -10.05
C ASP A 117 -3.45 1.44 -10.17
N ASP A 118 -3.12 0.15 -10.11
CA ASP A 118 -4.12 -0.89 -10.26
C ASP A 118 -4.82 -1.23 -8.93
N GLU A 119 -6.15 -1.32 -8.99
CA GLU A 119 -7.01 -1.58 -7.83
C GLU A 119 -6.64 -2.91 -7.12
N GLN A 120 -6.25 -3.92 -7.89
CA GLN A 120 -5.90 -5.24 -7.35
C GLN A 120 -4.62 -5.18 -6.48
N SER A 121 -3.55 -4.56 -6.98
CA SER A 121 -2.30 -4.40 -6.23
C SER A 121 -2.47 -3.48 -5.05
N LEU A 122 -3.25 -2.41 -5.18
CA LEU A 122 -3.57 -1.53 -4.06
C LEU A 122 -4.38 -2.26 -2.97
N THR A 123 -5.36 -3.08 -3.34
CA THR A 123 -6.12 -3.89 -2.36
C THR A 123 -5.21 -4.90 -1.65
N ALA A 124 -4.29 -5.53 -2.38
CA ALA A 124 -3.30 -6.44 -1.81
C ALA A 124 -2.36 -5.70 -0.84
N LEU A 125 -1.89 -4.51 -1.21
CA LEU A 125 -1.05 -3.65 -0.36
C LEU A 125 -1.79 -3.21 0.90
N GLN A 126 -3.04 -2.76 0.79
CA GLN A 126 -3.87 -2.38 1.94
C GLN A 126 -4.01 -3.55 2.93
N THR A 127 -4.30 -4.74 2.41
CA THR A 127 -4.47 -5.95 3.22
C THR A 127 -3.18 -6.32 3.95
N ALA A 128 -2.04 -6.26 3.26
CA ALA A 128 -0.73 -6.55 3.86
C ALA A 128 -0.32 -5.51 4.92
N ALA A 129 -0.69 -4.24 4.71
CA ALA A 129 -0.33 -3.12 5.57
C ALA A 129 -1.24 -2.96 6.80
N ALA A 130 -2.46 -3.53 6.78
CA ALA A 130 -3.53 -3.22 7.73
C ALA A 130 -3.17 -3.32 9.22
N ASN A 131 -2.23 -4.20 9.59
CA ASN A 131 -1.81 -4.40 10.98
C ASN A 131 -0.32 -4.13 11.21
N THR A 132 0.38 -3.55 10.23
CA THR A 132 1.84 -3.43 10.22
C THR A 132 2.34 -2.05 9.83
N ASP A 133 1.63 -1.36 8.93
CA ASP A 133 1.99 -0.02 8.43
C ASP A 133 0.72 0.79 8.18
N GLN A 134 0.25 1.46 9.24
CA GLN A 134 -0.97 2.25 9.20
C GLN A 134 -0.91 3.40 8.19
N LEU A 135 0.24 4.07 8.05
CA LEU A 135 0.42 5.15 7.09
C LEU A 135 0.31 4.65 5.64
N LEU A 136 0.87 3.49 5.35
CA LEU A 136 0.72 2.86 4.04
C LEU A 136 -0.73 2.46 3.78
N SER A 137 -1.40 1.85 4.76
CA SER A 137 -2.82 1.48 4.63
C SER A 137 -3.71 2.70 4.36
N GLU A 138 -3.50 3.80 5.06
CA GLU A 138 -4.22 5.07 4.84
C GLU A 138 -3.94 5.66 3.46
N ALA A 139 -2.67 5.73 3.05
CA ALA A 139 -2.28 6.27 1.76
C ALA A 139 -2.87 5.46 0.59
N VAL A 140 -2.85 4.14 0.70
CA VAL A 140 -3.47 3.22 -0.26
C VAL A 140 -4.99 3.39 -0.29
N THR A 141 -5.64 3.54 0.87
CA THR A 141 -7.10 3.80 0.94
C THR A 141 -7.46 5.07 0.19
N LYS A 142 -6.73 6.16 0.44
CA LYS A 142 -6.92 7.44 -0.26
C LYS A 142 -6.67 7.31 -1.77
N LYS A 143 -5.70 6.48 -2.18
CA LYS A 143 -5.44 6.23 -3.60
C LYS A 143 -6.55 5.41 -4.26
N LEU A 144 -7.08 4.39 -3.58
CA LEU A 144 -8.24 3.61 -4.03
C LEU A 144 -9.49 4.48 -4.20
N GLU A 145 -9.74 5.40 -3.26
CA GLU A 145 -10.81 6.40 -3.37
C GLU A 145 -10.62 7.31 -4.60
N GLY A 146 -9.37 7.62 -4.97
CA GLY A 146 -9.04 8.40 -6.15
C GLY A 146 -9.16 7.65 -7.47
N ILE A 147 -8.99 6.32 -7.48
CA ILE A 147 -9.17 5.47 -8.68
C ILE A 147 -10.65 5.30 -9.01
N ALA A 148 -11.49 5.22 -7.99
CA ALA A 148 -12.93 5.20 -8.16
C ALA A 148 -13.45 6.62 -8.42
N GLY A 149 -13.41 7.08 -9.68
CA GLY A 149 -14.14 8.27 -10.10
C GLY A 149 -15.55 8.27 -9.50
N THR A 150 -15.88 9.34 -8.76
CA THR A 150 -17.10 9.37 -7.94
C THR A 150 -18.28 9.84 -8.78
N ASN A 151 -19.30 9.01 -8.91
CA ASN A 151 -20.52 9.33 -9.65
C ASN A 151 -21.70 9.34 -8.69
N TYR A 152 -22.35 10.48 -8.53
CA TYR A 152 -23.38 10.67 -7.51
C TYR A 152 -24.61 11.39 -8.07
N ALA A 153 -25.80 10.90 -7.68
CA ALA A 153 -27.07 11.58 -7.87
C ALA A 153 -27.88 11.57 -6.56
N LYS A 154 -28.36 12.72 -6.09
CA LYS A 154 -29.14 12.79 -4.83
C LYS A 154 -30.60 12.38 -5.03
N ASP A 155 -31.27 12.95 -6.02
CA ASP A 155 -32.67 12.70 -6.34
C ASP A 155 -32.81 12.39 -7.83
N ILE A 156 -33.39 11.24 -8.18
CA ILE A 156 -33.69 10.88 -9.58
C ILE A 156 -35.19 10.65 -9.73
N ARG A 157 -35.81 11.38 -10.65
CA ARG A 157 -37.21 11.22 -11.06
C ARG A 157 -37.25 10.85 -12.54
N GLY A 158 -37.52 9.58 -12.81
CA GLY A 158 -37.79 9.07 -14.15
C GLY A 158 -39.30 8.92 -14.36
N GLU A 159 -39.82 9.46 -15.46
CA GLU A 159 -41.20 9.25 -15.91
C GLU A 159 -41.20 8.60 -17.29
N GLU A 160 -42.25 7.82 -17.59
CA GLU A 160 -42.43 7.07 -18.84
C GLU A 160 -41.27 6.10 -19.13
N ASN A 161 -40.63 6.21 -20.29
CA ASN A 161 -39.55 5.33 -20.76
C ASN A 161 -38.15 5.97 -20.55
N ALA A 162 -38.04 6.90 -19.60
CA ALA A 162 -36.78 7.55 -19.31
C ALA A 162 -35.76 6.57 -18.69
N ARG A 163 -34.50 6.68 -19.11
CA ARG A 163 -33.38 5.87 -18.63
C ARG A 163 -32.37 6.78 -17.96
N VAL A 164 -32.03 6.51 -16.70
CA VAL A 164 -31.01 7.27 -15.97
C VAL A 164 -29.96 6.29 -15.45
N ARG A 165 -28.68 6.57 -15.71
CA ARG A 165 -27.54 5.77 -15.25
C ARG A 165 -26.57 6.62 -14.46
N VAL A 166 -26.19 6.16 -13.28
CA VAL A 166 -25.09 6.74 -12.50
C VAL A 166 -23.93 5.74 -12.55
N GLY A 167 -22.77 6.18 -13.03
CA GLY A 167 -21.58 5.35 -13.18
C GLY A 167 -20.88 5.53 -14.53
N ASN A 168 -19.64 5.05 -14.58
CA ASN A 168 -18.83 5.06 -15.80
C ASN A 168 -19.28 3.96 -16.77
N GLU A 169 -19.03 4.19 -18.06
CA GLU A 169 -19.32 3.32 -19.18
C GLU A 169 -18.02 3.00 -19.92
N TRP A 170 -17.82 1.73 -20.24
CA TRP A 170 -16.65 1.24 -20.96
C TRP A 170 -17.13 0.43 -22.15
N SER A 171 -16.73 0.85 -23.34
CA SER A 171 -16.90 0.06 -24.55
C SER A 171 -15.97 -1.16 -24.57
N GLU A 172 -16.32 -2.18 -25.35
CA GLU A 172 -15.46 -3.35 -25.56
C GLU A 172 -14.06 -2.99 -26.10
N ILE A 173 -13.96 -1.91 -26.89
CA ILE A 173 -12.68 -1.44 -27.46
C ILE A 173 -11.81 -0.78 -26.39
N ALA A 174 -12.40 -0.06 -25.41
CA ALA A 174 -11.63 0.44 -24.26
C ALA A 174 -11.22 -0.68 -23.31
N SER A 175 -12.11 -1.65 -23.05
CA SER A 175 -11.81 -2.78 -22.16
C SER A 175 -10.69 -3.68 -22.68
N THR A 176 -10.53 -3.82 -24.00
CA THR A 176 -9.51 -4.68 -24.63
C THR A 176 -8.12 -4.06 -24.72
N ARG A 177 -8.00 -2.72 -24.64
CA ARG A 177 -6.70 -2.04 -24.69
C ARG A 177 -5.97 -1.95 -23.35
N GLY A 178 -6.55 -2.48 -22.27
CA GLY A 178 -5.93 -2.41 -20.94
C GLY A 178 -5.62 -0.98 -20.54
N VAL A 179 -6.41 -0.01 -20.99
CA VAL A 179 -6.22 1.39 -20.62
C VAL A 179 -6.70 1.50 -19.17
N ASN A 180 -5.76 1.38 -18.24
CA ASN A 180 -5.93 1.84 -16.87
C ASN A 180 -6.11 3.36 -16.93
N VAL A 181 -7.31 3.83 -17.24
CA VAL A 181 -7.62 5.25 -17.07
C VAL A 181 -7.74 5.44 -15.57
N ALA A 182 -6.75 6.11 -14.98
CA ALA A 182 -6.87 6.70 -13.66
C ALA A 182 -7.94 7.79 -13.73
N ASP A 183 -9.21 7.39 -13.71
CA ASP A 183 -10.34 8.29 -13.78
C ASP A 183 -10.61 8.88 -12.39
N GLN A 184 -10.00 10.04 -12.14
CA GLN A 184 -10.16 10.80 -10.90
C GLN A 184 -11.33 11.79 -10.92
N THR A 185 -12.22 11.69 -11.92
CA THR A 185 -13.29 12.68 -12.05
C THR A 185 -14.40 12.45 -11.02
N SER A 186 -15.03 13.55 -10.60
CA SER A 186 -16.21 13.53 -9.74
C SER A 186 -17.39 14.11 -10.51
N ASN A 187 -18.38 13.28 -10.82
CA ASN A 187 -19.62 13.67 -11.47
C ASN A 187 -20.75 13.69 -10.45
N ARG A 188 -21.35 14.86 -10.24
CA ARG A 188 -22.39 15.06 -9.23
C ARG A 188 -23.63 15.70 -9.83
N ALA A 189 -24.80 15.12 -9.54
CA ALA A 189 -26.10 15.70 -9.83
C ALA A 189 -26.94 15.75 -8.55
N ASP A 190 -27.55 16.90 -8.24
CA ASP A 190 -28.44 16.97 -7.09
C ASP A 190 -29.82 16.42 -7.44
N SER A 191 -30.58 17.03 -8.34
CA SER A 191 -31.88 16.51 -8.78
C SER A 191 -31.92 16.30 -10.29
N ILE A 192 -32.35 15.11 -10.70
CA ILE A 192 -32.56 14.73 -12.10
C ILE A 192 -34.04 14.47 -12.32
N ALA A 193 -34.61 15.11 -13.35
CA ALA A 193 -35.95 14.81 -13.83
C ALA A 193 -35.86 14.42 -15.31
N ALA A 194 -36.11 13.14 -15.60
CA ALA A 194 -36.08 12.59 -16.95
C ALA A 194 -37.49 12.11 -17.31
N LYS A 195 -38.00 12.49 -18.49
CA LYS A 195 -39.35 12.13 -18.98
C LYS A 195 -39.29 11.57 -20.39
N GLY A 196 -40.37 10.96 -20.86
CA GLY A 196 -40.46 10.51 -22.25
C GLY A 196 -39.51 9.36 -22.54
N THR A 197 -38.69 9.51 -23.58
CA THR A 197 -37.67 8.54 -24.01
C THR A 197 -36.25 8.98 -23.67
N SER A 198 -36.10 9.94 -22.75
CA SER A 198 -34.81 10.53 -22.37
C SER A 198 -33.83 9.49 -21.85
N ALA A 199 -32.55 9.62 -22.22
CA ALA A 199 -31.44 8.87 -21.62
C ALA A 199 -30.49 9.86 -20.93
N VAL A 200 -30.15 9.62 -19.67
CA VAL A 200 -29.28 10.48 -18.86
C VAL A 200 -28.19 9.63 -18.24
N GLN A 201 -26.93 10.04 -18.37
CA GLN A 201 -25.79 9.42 -17.69
C GLN A 201 -25.06 10.42 -16.82
N ILE A 202 -24.69 9.97 -15.63
CA ILE A 202 -23.88 10.68 -14.65
C ILE A 202 -22.63 9.84 -14.44
N GLY A 203 -21.59 10.12 -15.22
CA GLY A 203 -20.34 9.38 -15.25
C GLY A 203 -19.67 9.49 -16.60
N ASN A 204 -18.46 8.95 -16.72
CA ASN A 204 -17.67 9.03 -17.95
C ASN A 204 -17.97 7.88 -18.91
N SER A 205 -17.71 8.08 -20.20
CA SER A 205 -17.79 7.01 -21.21
C SER A 205 -16.45 6.86 -21.91
N PHE A 206 -15.94 5.63 -21.94
CA PHE A 206 -14.61 5.27 -22.45
C PHE A 206 -14.68 4.32 -23.65
N GLY A 207 -14.04 4.72 -24.75
CA GLY A 207 -13.72 3.91 -25.94
C GLY A 207 -14.82 3.56 -26.95
N GLY A 208 -16.04 4.07 -26.81
CA GLY A 208 -17.10 3.70 -27.74
C GLY A 208 -18.41 4.40 -27.44
N ARG A 209 -19.43 3.99 -28.16
CA ARG A 209 -20.67 4.74 -28.31
C ARG A 209 -21.67 4.32 -27.21
N SER A 210 -22.45 5.30 -26.72
CA SER A 210 -22.76 5.53 -25.29
C SER A 210 -24.17 5.08 -24.89
N VAL A 211 -24.68 5.35 -23.66
CA VAL A 211 -26.10 5.12 -23.20
C VAL A 211 -27.18 5.76 -24.10
N PHE A 212 -26.70 6.51 -25.06
CA PHE A 212 -27.40 7.14 -26.17
C PHE A 212 -27.49 6.24 -27.42
N ASP A 213 -26.96 5.03 -27.37
CA ASP A 213 -26.94 4.13 -28.50
C ASP A 213 -28.26 3.39 -28.60
N LYS A 214 -29.06 3.83 -29.57
CA LYS A 214 -30.00 3.00 -30.33
C LYS A 214 -29.56 3.06 -31.79
N SER A 215 -29.67 1.96 -32.52
CA SER A 215 -30.04 2.06 -33.93
C SER A 215 -31.55 2.28 -34.01
#